data_AF-V4JJP4-F1
#
_entry.id   AF-V4JJP4-F1
#
_cell.length_a   1.000
_cell.length_b   1.000
_cell.length_c   1.000
_cell.angle_alpha   90.00
_cell.angle_beta   90.00
_cell.angle_gamma   90.00
#
_symmetry.space_group_name_H-M   'P 1'
#
loop_
_entity.id
_entity.type
_entity.pdbx_description
1 polymer ?
#
loop_
_entity_poly.entity_id
_entity_poly.type
_entity_poly.pdbx_seq_one_letter_code
_entity_poly.pdbx_strand_id
1 'polypeptide(L)' 'MTSGQVRYESQHLLNKLRARDPARYEALKGEAEVKVHPLFYVVEGDVEPWERVKAFS' A
#
# COMPACT_ATOMS: atom_id res chain seq x y z
N MET A 1 -6.29 -0.65 11.36
CA MET A 1 -6.24 -0.44 9.90
C MET A 1 -6.60 -1.75 9.23
N THR A 2 -7.43 -1.74 8.20
CA THR A 2 -7.85 -2.97 7.53
C THR A 2 -6.74 -3.57 6.66
N SER A 3 -6.77 -4.89 6.44
CA SER A 3 -5.87 -5.59 5.52
C SER A 3 -5.98 -5.04 4.09
N GLY A 4 -7.19 -4.66 3.66
CA GLY A 4 -7.46 -3.97 2.42
C GLY A 4 -6.77 -2.61 2.31
N GLN A 5 -6.86 -1.75 3.34
CA GLN A 5 -6.18 -0.45 3.34
C GLN A 5 -4.66 -0.60 3.32
N VAL A 6 -4.09 -1.56 4.07
CA VAL A 6 -2.63 -1.83 4.05
C VAL A 6 -2.18 -2.16 2.62
N ARG A 7 -2.90 -3.06 1.93
CA ARG A 7 -2.57 -3.47 0.57
C ARG A 7 -2.69 -2.31 -0.41
N TYR A 8 -3.76 -1.52 -0.29
CA TYR A 8 -4.00 -0.36 -1.13
C TYR A 8 -2.90 0.70 -0.99
N GLU A 9 -2.57 1.10 0.24
CA GLU A 9 -1.51 2.07 0.53
C GLU A 9 -0.14 1.60 0.05
N SER A 10 0.14 0.31 0.20
CA SER A 10 1.39 -0.31 -0.26
C SER A 10 1.52 -0.24 -1.78
N GLN A 11 0.47 -0.59 -2.52
CA GLN A 11 0.46 -0.48 -3.97
C GLN A 11 0.54 1.00 -4.42
N HIS A 12 -0.14 1.90 -3.71
CA HIS A 12 -0.09 3.32 -3.98
C HIS A 12 1.32 3.89 -3.76
N LEU A 13 2.02 3.44 -2.72
CA LEU A 13 3.43 3.75 -2.49
C LEU A 13 4.31 3.26 -3.65
N LEU A 14 4.19 2.00 -4.05
CA LEU A 14 4.96 1.44 -5.18
C LEU A 14 4.74 2.23 -6.47
N ASN A 15 3.49 2.60 -6.77
CA ASN A 15 3.16 3.42 -7.94
C ASN A 15 3.85 4.80 -7.90
N LYS A 16 3.91 5.43 -6.71
CA LYS A 16 4.65 6.70 -6.53
C LYS A 16 6.15 6.50 -6.66
N LEU A 17 6.71 5.44 -6.08
CA LEU A 17 8.14 5.14 -6.15
C LEU A 17 8.59 4.87 -7.59
N ARG A 18 7.80 4.17 -8.40
CA ARG A 18 8.14 3.90 -9.81
C ARG A 18 8.52 5.16 -10.59
N ALA A 19 7.89 6.30 -10.30
CA ALA A 19 8.19 7.58 -10.95
C ALA A 19 9.24 8.42 -10.20
N ARG A 20 9.25 8.37 -8.86
CA ARG A 20 10.02 9.30 -8.02
C ARG A 20 11.36 8.73 -7.52
N ASP A 21 11.45 7.41 -7.40
CA ASP A 21 12.62 6.69 -6.90
C ASP A 21 12.61 5.24 -7.45
N PRO A 22 13.00 5.05 -8.73
CA PRO A 22 12.97 3.74 -9.37
C PRO A 22 13.82 2.68 -8.66
N ALA A 23 14.93 3.08 -8.03
CA ALA A 23 15.78 2.17 -7.29
C ALA A 23 15.05 1.56 -6.08
N ARG A 24 14.33 2.38 -5.29
CA ARG A 24 13.48 1.86 -4.20
C ARG A 24 12.30 1.05 -4.70
N TYR A 25 11.69 1.44 -5.82
CA TYR A 25 10.64 0.64 -6.43
C TYR A 25 11.15 -0.77 -6.76
N GLU A 26 12.29 -0.89 -7.43
CA GLU A 26 12.90 -2.17 -7.78
C GLU A 26 13.24 -3.02 -6.55
N ALA A 27 13.71 -2.40 -5.47
CA ALA A 27 14.00 -3.09 -4.22
C ALA A 27 12.74 -3.60 -3.48
N LEU A 28 11.59 -2.93 -3.63
CA LEU A 28 10.39 -3.18 -2.82
C LEU A 28 9.24 -3.86 -3.59
N LYS A 29 9.24 -3.84 -4.92
CA LYS A 29 8.10 -4.33 -5.74
C LYS A 29 7.76 -5.81 -5.56
N GLY A 30 8.69 -6.61 -5.05
CA GLY A 30 8.51 -8.05 -4.81
C GLY A 30 8.18 -8.41 -3.37
N GLU A 31 8.11 -7.44 -2.46
CA GLU A 31 7.83 -7.70 -1.05
C GLU A 31 6.36 -8.10 -0.87
N ALA A 32 6.14 -9.26 -0.27
CA ALA A 32 4.80 -9.85 -0.12
C ALA A 32 4.07 -9.33 1.12
N GLU A 33 4.82 -8.91 2.15
CA GLU A 33 4.26 -8.53 3.45
C GLU A 33 4.77 -7.15 3.89
N VAL A 34 3.87 -6.17 3.91
CA VAL A 34 4.17 -4.83 4.42
C VAL A 34 3.80 -4.74 5.90
N LYS A 35 4.83 -4.59 6.73
CA LYS A 35 4.65 -4.37 8.17
C LYS A 35 4.25 -2.92 8.43
N VAL A 36 3.13 -2.76 9.12
CA VAL A 36 2.67 -1.45 9.59
C VAL A 36 3.49 -0.99 10.79
N HIS A 37 3.50 0.32 11.04
CA HIS A 37 4.10 0.86 12.25
C HIS A 37 3.38 0.29 13.50
N PRO A 38 4.06 0.03 14.63
CA PRO A 38 3.49 -0.56 15.85
C PRO A 38 2.30 0.18 16.48
N LEU A 39 2.02 1.41 16.04
CA LEU A 39 0.84 2.17 16.45
C LEU A 39 -0.44 1.72 15.75
N PHE A 40 -0.31 0.88 14.72
CA PHE A 40 -1.43 0.31 13.99
C PHE A 40 -1.51 -1.19 14.23
N TYR A 41 -2.73 -1.66 14.45
CA TYR A 41 -3.07 -3.07 14.41
C TYR A 41 -3.81 -3.36 13.11
N VAL A 42 -3.40 -4.42 12.42
CA VAL A 42 -4.05 -4.87 11.18
C VAL A 42 -5.22 -5.78 11.55
N VAL A 43 -6.40 -5.45 11.05
CA VAL A 43 -7.61 -6.27 11.16
C VAL A 43 -8.06 -6.68 9.75
N GLU A 44 -8.66 -7.84 9.60
CA GLU A 44 -9.19 -8.25 8.30
C GLU A 44 -10.32 -7.31 7.86
N GLY A 45 -10.32 -6.90 6.59
CA GLY A 45 -11.38 -6.05 6.03
C GLY A 45 -10.99 -5.34 4.75
N ASP A 46 -11.98 -4.72 4.10
CA ASP A 46 -11.80 -4.02 2.83
C ASP A 46 -11.10 -2.66 2.99
N VAL A 47 -10.81 -1.99 1.87
CA VAL A 47 -10.35 -0.59 1.86
C VAL A 47 -11.39 0.28 2.56
N GLU A 48 -10.92 1.27 3.32
CA GLU A 48 -11.82 2.13 4.09
C GLU A 48 -12.77 2.92 3.16
N PRO A 49 -14.05 3.09 3.51
CA PRO A 49 -15.08 3.60 2.58
C PRO A 49 -14.88 5.08 2.18
N TRP A 50 -14.09 5.83 2.95
CA TRP A 50 -13.72 7.22 2.62
C TRP A 50 -12.50 7.32 1.70
N GLU A 51 -11.81 6.22 1.43
CA GLU A 51 -10.64 6.22 0.56
C GLU A 51 -11.03 6.55 -0.88
N ARG A 52 -10.29 7.48 -1.49
CA ARG A 52 -10.53 7.87 -2.89
C ARG A 52 -9.77 6.92 -3.80
N VAL A 53 -10.34 5.73 -4.01
CA VAL A 53 -9.80 4.74 -4.92
C VAL A 53 -9.81 5.31 -6.34
N LYS A 54 -8.63 5.51 -6.92
CA LYS A 54 -8.53 5.82 -8.35
C LYS A 54 -8.85 4.55 -9.12
N ALA A 55 -9.91 4.59 -9.93
CA ALA A 55 -10.12 3.59 -10.96
C ALA A 55 -8.94 3.69 -11.93
N PHE A 56 -8.01 2.73 -11.87
CA PHE A 56 -6.99 2.60 -12.89
C PHE A 56 -7.67 1.96 -14.11
N SER A 57 -7.89 2.75 -15.17
CA SER A 57 -8.21 2.26 -16.51
C SER A 57 -6.94 1.80 -17.22
#